data_AF-A0A6M3Y2J5-F1
#
_entry.id   AF-A0A6M3Y2J5-F1
#
_cell.length_a   1.000
_cell.length_b   1.000
_cell.length_c   1.000
_cell.angle_alpha   90.00
_cell.angle_beta   90.00
_cell.angle_gamma   90.00
#
_symmetry.space_group_name_H-M   'P 1'
#
loop_
_entity.id
_entity.type
_entity.pdbx_description
1 polymer ?
#
loop_
_entity_poly.entity_id
_entity_poly.type
_entity_poly.pdbx_seq_one_letter_code
_entity_poly.pdbx_strand_id
1 'polypeptide(L)'
;MINPIKAKHLKKAGASCNEVERFARVFPKGARVTKANCLKVTREGFDLDWFSKHFLTAPAREVYDKAEAPAWEAYGKAEAQASEAYEKATAQALWEAICLEEAENVKSSRQ
;
A
#
# COMPACT_ATOMS: atom_id res chain seq x y z
N MET A 1 -21.68 6.19 23.36
CA MET A 1 -21.43 5.83 21.94
C MET A 1 -20.40 6.80 21.37
N ILE A 2 -19.30 6.32 20.80
CA ILE A 2 -18.35 7.18 20.08
C ILE A 2 -19.09 7.72 18.83
N ASN A 3 -19.15 9.04 18.69
CA ASN A 3 -19.79 9.67 17.55
C ASN A 3 -19.08 9.24 16.25
N PRO A 4 -19.82 8.94 15.15
CA PRO A 4 -19.20 8.59 13.88
C PRO A 4 -18.23 9.67 13.40
N ILE A 5 -17.09 9.24 12.88
CA ILE A 5 -16.14 10.13 12.21
C ILE A 5 -16.76 10.56 10.89
N LYS A 6 -16.78 11.86 10.64
CA LYS A 6 -17.38 12.50 9.46
C LYS A 6 -16.28 13.19 8.67
N ALA A 7 -16.51 13.41 7.38
CA ALA A 7 -15.59 14.11 6.48
C ALA A 7 -15.13 15.48 7.05
N LYS A 8 -16.02 16.20 7.74
CA LYS A 8 -15.67 17.46 8.42
C LYS A 8 -14.59 17.31 9.50
N HIS A 9 -14.48 16.15 10.15
CA HIS A 9 -13.43 15.91 11.14
C HIS A 9 -12.07 15.72 10.46
N LEU A 10 -12.03 15.01 9.32
CA LEU A 10 -10.83 14.87 8.49
C LEU A 10 -10.37 16.23 7.97
N LYS A 11 -11.30 17.04 7.43
CA LYS A 11 -11.02 18.42 7.00
C LYS A 11 -10.43 19.26 8.13
N LYS A 12 -11.01 19.17 9.34
CA LYS A 12 -10.52 19.90 10.52
C LYS A 12 -9.12 19.44 10.96
N ALA A 13 -8.81 18.15 10.78
CA ALA A 13 -7.51 17.58 11.10
C ALA A 13 -6.43 17.86 10.03
N GLY A 14 -6.80 18.50 8.90
CA GLY A 14 -5.85 18.89 7.86
C GLY A 14 -5.71 17.88 6.71
N ALA A 15 -6.65 16.93 6.57
CA ALA A 15 -6.66 16.03 5.42
C ALA A 15 -6.85 16.81 4.10
N SER A 16 -6.26 16.29 3.02
CA SER A 16 -6.41 16.91 1.69
C SER A 16 -7.86 16.90 1.21
N CYS A 17 -8.23 17.82 0.30
CA CYS A 17 -9.58 17.85 -0.27
C CYS A 17 -9.95 16.49 -0.90
N ASN A 18 -9.01 15.87 -1.63
CA ASN A 18 -9.20 14.57 -2.26
C ASN A 18 -9.54 13.47 -1.23
N GLU A 19 -8.84 13.43 -0.09
CA GLU A 19 -9.11 12.45 0.97
C GLU A 19 -10.45 12.70 1.66
N VAL A 20 -10.80 13.97 1.93
CA VAL A 20 -12.08 14.34 2.52
C VAL A 20 -13.25 13.94 1.60
N GLU A 21 -13.13 14.20 0.30
CA GLU A 21 -14.12 13.83 -0.71
C GLU A 21 -14.22 12.31 -0.88
N ARG A 22 -13.07 11.62 -0.94
CA ARG A 22 -13.02 10.16 -0.97
C ARG A 22 -13.71 9.57 0.25
N PHE A 23 -13.43 10.09 1.45
CA PHE A 23 -14.06 9.62 2.67
C PHE A 23 -15.57 9.86 2.65
N ALA A 24 -16.02 11.04 2.22
CA ALA A 24 -17.44 11.36 2.11
C ALA A 24 -18.16 10.42 1.12
N ARG A 25 -17.50 10.04 0.02
CA ARG A 25 -18.04 9.06 -0.94
C ARG A 25 -18.15 7.65 -0.34
N VAL A 26 -17.13 7.21 0.39
CA VAL A 26 -17.09 5.87 1.00
C VAL A 26 -18.02 5.76 2.22
N PHE A 27 -18.16 6.85 2.99
CA PHE A 27 -18.95 6.95 4.21
C PHE A 27 -19.80 8.24 4.25
N PRO A 28 -20.87 8.33 3.44
CA PRO A 28 -21.67 9.57 3.32
C PRO A 28 -22.35 9.99 4.63
N LYS A 29 -22.65 9.03 5.52
CA LYS A 29 -23.24 9.28 6.85
C LYS A 29 -22.20 9.33 7.99
N GLY A 30 -20.91 9.20 7.65
CA GLY A 30 -19.81 9.02 8.59
C GLY A 30 -19.56 7.55 8.94
N ALA A 31 -18.36 7.26 9.45
CA ALA A 31 -17.89 5.93 9.81
C ALA A 31 -17.82 5.78 11.32
N ARG A 32 -18.38 4.69 11.85
CA ARG A 32 -18.07 4.24 13.22
C ARG A 32 -16.70 3.57 13.21
N VAL A 33 -15.88 3.82 14.24
CA VAL A 33 -14.58 3.14 14.39
C VAL A 33 -14.85 1.70 14.81
N THR A 34 -14.81 0.79 13.84
CA THR A 34 -15.06 -0.65 14.00
C THR A 34 -14.03 -1.41 13.16
N LYS A 35 -13.72 -2.66 13.52
CA LYS A 35 -12.77 -3.50 12.77
C LYS A 35 -13.12 -3.60 11.27
N ALA A 36 -14.41 -3.75 10.95
CA ALA A 36 -14.88 -3.81 9.57
C ALA A 36 -14.61 -2.52 8.80
N ASN A 37 -14.85 -1.36 9.42
CA ASN A 37 -14.56 -0.07 8.78
C ASN A 37 -13.06 0.21 8.69
N CYS A 38 -12.25 -0.22 9.66
CA CYS A 38 -10.79 -0.17 9.57
C CYS A 38 -10.29 -0.94 8.34
N LEU A 39 -10.75 -2.18 8.14
CA LEU A 39 -10.40 -2.97 6.96
C LEU A 39 -10.89 -2.33 5.66
N LYS A 40 -12.08 -1.71 5.68
CA LYS A 40 -12.62 -1.01 4.52
C LYS A 40 -11.75 0.18 4.14
N VAL A 41 -11.35 1.03 5.09
CA VAL A 41 -10.50 2.19 4.77
C VAL A 41 -9.12 1.76 4.26
N THR A 42 -8.55 0.65 4.75
CA THR A 42 -7.28 0.11 4.21
C THR A 42 -7.42 -0.32 2.75
N ARG A 43 -8.50 -1.03 2.40
CA ARG A 43 -8.77 -1.44 1.01
C ARG A 43 -9.04 -0.26 0.09
N GLU A 44 -9.64 0.78 0.67
CA GLU A 44 -9.84 2.08 0.04
C GLU A 44 -8.58 2.95 0.14
N GLY A 45 -7.40 2.39 0.42
CA GLY A 45 -6.12 3.12 0.37
C GLY A 45 -6.07 4.40 1.20
N PHE A 46 -6.79 4.47 2.32
CA PHE A 46 -6.60 5.55 3.29
C PHE A 46 -5.39 5.27 4.18
N ASP A 47 -4.70 6.34 4.54
CA ASP A 47 -3.55 6.29 5.43
C ASP A 47 -3.98 6.08 6.90
N LEU A 48 -3.69 4.89 7.43
CA LEU A 48 -3.97 4.53 8.82
C LEU A 48 -2.96 5.14 9.81
N ASP A 49 -1.73 5.39 9.38
CA ASP A 49 -0.72 6.04 10.20
C ASP A 49 -1.07 7.53 10.40
N TRP A 50 -1.50 8.21 9.33
CA TRP A 50 -2.07 9.55 9.44
C TRP A 50 -3.27 9.57 10.41
N PHE A 51 -4.20 8.62 10.25
CA PHE A 51 -5.34 8.52 11.16
C PHE A 51 -4.90 8.31 12.62
N SER A 52 -3.91 7.45 12.87
CA SER A 52 -3.39 7.14 14.21
C SER A 52 -2.87 8.41 14.90
N LYS A 53 -2.12 9.23 14.17
CA LYS A 53 -1.52 10.48 14.67
C LYS A 53 -2.55 11.56 15.03
N HIS A 54 -3.65 11.62 14.30
CA HIS A 54 -4.63 12.70 14.43
C HIS A 54 -5.84 12.37 15.31
N PHE A 55 -6.20 11.09 15.45
CA PHE A 55 -7.47 10.69 16.09
C PHE A 55 -7.30 9.75 17.28
N LEU A 56 -6.15 9.11 17.48
CA LEU A 56 -5.92 8.25 18.63
C LEU A 56 -5.28 9.02 19.80
N THR A 57 -5.58 8.58 21.01
CA THR A 57 -4.85 8.98 22.20
C THR A 57 -3.47 8.33 22.21
N ALA A 58 -2.52 8.88 22.97
CA ALA A 58 -1.16 8.33 23.05
C ALA A 58 -1.13 6.82 23.42
N PRO A 59 -1.90 6.31 24.41
CA PRO A 59 -1.92 4.88 24.71
C PRO A 59 -2.49 4.02 23.57
N ALA A 60 -3.51 4.52 22.86
CA ALA A 60 -4.09 3.79 21.73
C ALA A 60 -3.14 3.77 20.51
N ARG A 61 -2.40 4.86 20.30
CA ARG A 61 -1.37 4.95 19.26
C ARG A 61 -0.20 4.01 19.54
N GLU A 62 0.25 3.91 20.79
CA GLU A 62 1.32 2.96 21.16
C GLU A 62 0.95 1.51 20.83
N VAL A 63 -0.31 1.11 21.00
CA VAL A 63 -0.79 -0.22 20.60
C VAL A 63 -0.73 -0.41 19.08
N TYR A 64 -1.09 0.63 18.31
CA TYR A 64 -0.99 0.61 16.85
C TYR A 64 0.48 0.51 16.39
N ASP A 65 1.35 1.38 16.90
CA ASP A 65 2.78 1.43 16.54
C ASP A 65 3.48 0.09 16.83
N LYS A 66 3.17 -0.56 17.96
CA LYS A 66 3.68 -1.90 18.30
C LYS A 66 3.22 -3.00 17.34
N ALA A 67 2.00 -2.88 16.81
CA ALA A 67 1.48 -3.83 15.83
C ALA A 67 2.03 -3.57 14.42
N GLU A 68 2.33 -2.31 14.10
CA GLU A 68 2.83 -1.87 12.80
C GLU A 68 4.28 -2.30 12.56
N ALA A 69 5.14 -2.26 13.57
CA ALA A 69 6.56 -2.65 13.45
C ALA A 69 6.79 -4.07 12.87
N PRO A 70 6.21 -5.15 13.42
CA PRO A 70 6.38 -6.48 12.84
C PRO A 70 5.67 -6.64 11.48
N ALA A 71 4.61 -5.86 11.22
CA ALA A 71 3.94 -5.86 9.92
C ALA A 71 4.83 -5.26 8.82
N TRP A 72 5.55 -4.17 9.11
CA TRP A 72 6.54 -3.59 8.20
C TRP A 72 7.71 -4.53 7.94
N GLU A 73 8.19 -5.23 8.96
CA GLU A 73 9.27 -6.22 8.79
C GLU A 73 8.82 -7.36 7.86
N ALA A 74 7.59 -7.87 8.04
CA ALA A 74 7.03 -8.90 7.18
C ALA A 74 6.83 -8.41 5.73
N TYR A 75 6.36 -7.18 5.55
CA TYR A 75 6.24 -6.54 4.24
C TYR A 75 7.61 -6.44 3.55
N GLY A 76 8.63 -5.89 4.22
CA GLY A 76 9.96 -5.73 3.65
C GLY A 76 10.61 -7.05 3.25
N LYS A 77 10.40 -8.12 4.03
CA LYS A 77 10.84 -9.48 3.66
C LYS A 77 10.15 -9.99 2.40
N ALA A 78 8.83 -9.81 2.30
CA ALA A 78 8.07 -10.25 1.13
C ALA A 78 8.45 -9.45 -0.13
N GLU A 79 8.67 -8.14 0.01
CA GLU A 79 9.13 -7.26 -1.06
C GLU A 79 10.52 -7.65 -1.56
N ALA A 80 11.47 -7.91 -0.65
CA ALA A 80 12.81 -8.38 -1.03
C ALA A 80 12.77 -9.70 -1.80
N GLN A 81 11.95 -10.67 -1.36
CA GLN A 81 11.76 -11.94 -2.07
C GLN A 81 11.15 -11.75 -3.46
N ALA A 82 10.14 -10.88 -3.58
CA ALA A 82 9.51 -10.59 -4.85
C ALA A 82 10.49 -9.90 -5.83
N SER A 83 11.28 -8.94 -5.34
CA SER A 83 12.31 -8.25 -6.12
C SER A 83 13.39 -9.22 -6.61
N GLU A 84 13.91 -10.10 -5.75
CA GLU A 84 14.90 -11.11 -6.14
C GLU A 84 14.35 -12.06 -7.23
N ALA A 85 13.09 -12.50 -7.09
CA ALA A 85 12.44 -13.35 -8.09
C ALA A 85 12.28 -12.63 -9.45
N TYR A 86 11.88 -11.36 -9.42
CA TYR A 86 11.77 -10.52 -10.60
C TYR A 86 13.12 -10.31 -11.31
N GLU A 87 14.17 -9.98 -10.56
CA GLU A 87 15.51 -9.77 -11.09
C GLU A 87 16.07 -11.04 -11.75
N LYS A 88 15.92 -12.21 -11.11
CA LYS A 88 16.33 -13.49 -11.69
C LYS A 88 15.60 -13.81 -12.99
N ALA A 89 14.27 -13.62 -13.00
CA ALA A 89 13.45 -13.90 -14.17
C ALA A 89 13.81 -12.99 -15.35
N THR A 90 14.00 -11.69 -15.09
CA THR A 90 14.34 -10.71 -16.13
C THR A 90 15.76 -10.88 -16.65
N ALA A 91 16.74 -11.19 -15.78
CA ALA A 91 18.10 -11.49 -16.20
C ALA A 91 18.16 -12.75 -17.09
N GLN A 92 17.44 -13.80 -16.73
CA GLN A 92 17.34 -15.02 -17.53
C GLN A 92 16.72 -14.75 -18.90
N ALA A 93 15.59 -14.03 -18.94
CA ALA A 93 14.91 -13.70 -20.19
C ALA A 93 15.78 -12.83 -21.11
N LEU A 94 16.52 -11.88 -20.54
CA LEU A 94 17.46 -11.05 -21.30
C LEU A 94 18.59 -11.89 -21.91
N TRP A 95 19.16 -12.81 -21.14
CA TRP A 95 20.19 -13.71 -21.65
C TRP A 95 19.69 -14.58 -22.80
N GLU A 96 18.51 -15.18 -22.64
CA GLU A 96 17.88 -15.99 -23.70
C GLU A 96 17.62 -15.18 -24.97
N ALA A 97 17.17 -13.93 -24.85
CA ALA A 97 16.96 -13.03 -25.97
C ALA A 97 18.26 -12.73 -26.73
N ILE A 98 19.35 -12.45 -26.00
CA ILE A 98 20.67 -12.21 -26.60
C ILE A 98 21.16 -13.44 -27.36
N CYS A 99 21.04 -14.64 -26.77
CA CYS A 99 21.45 -15.87 -27.44
C CYS A 99 20.67 -16.14 -28.74
N LEU A 100 19.38 -15.79 -28.77
CA LEU A 100 18.55 -15.91 -29.98
C LEU A 100 19.00 -14.92 -31.06
N GLU A 101 19.26 -13.67 -30.70
CA GLU A 101 19.76 -12.64 -31.62
C GLU A 101 21.10 -13.05 -32.25
N GLU A 102 22.04 -13.55 -31.44
CA GLU A 102 23.32 -14.04 -31.93
C GLU A 102 23.15 -15.22 -32.90
N ALA A 103 22.26 -16.18 -32.58
CA ALA A 103 21.98 -17.33 -33.43
C ALA A 103 21.34 -16.95 -34.77
N GLU A 104 20.52 -15.89 -34.82
CA GLU A 104 19.94 -15.35 -36.05
C GLU A 104 20.98 -14.65 -36.92
N ASN A 105 21.85 -13.82 -36.31
CA ASN A 105 22.93 -13.13 -37.01
C ASN A 105 23.93 -14.10 -37.67
N VAL A 106 24.26 -15.22 -37.01
CA VAL A 106 25.12 -16.28 -37.59
C VAL A 106 24.48 -16.96 -38.80
N LYS A 107 23.15 -17.10 -38.85
CA LYS A 107 22.45 -17.69 -40.00
C LYS A 107 22.42 -16.74 -41.19
N SER A 108 22.16 -15.45 -40.95
CA SER A 108 22.10 -14.43 -42.00
C SER A 108 23.45 -14.17 -42.68
N SER A 109 24.57 -14.43 -42.00
CA SER A 109 25.93 -14.25 -42.55
C SER A 109 26.44 -15.47 -43.35
N ARG A 110 25.69 -16.58 -43.35
CA ARG A 110 26.02 -17.81 -44.10
C ARG A 110 25.15 -18.01 -45.35
N GLN A 111 24.21 -17.10 -45.62
CA GLN A 111 23.41 -17.03 -46.86
C GLN A 111 24.01 -15.99 -47.81
#